data_AF-A0A9R1HTA8-F1
#
_entry.id   AF-A0A9R1HTA8-F1
#
_cell.length_a   1.000
_cell.length_b   1.000
_cell.length_c   1.000
_cell.angle_alpha   90.00
_cell.angle_beta   90.00
_cell.angle_gamma   90.00
#
_symmetry.space_group_name_H-M   'P 1'
#
loop_
_entity.id
_entity.type
_entity.pdbx_description
1 polymer ?
#
loop_
_entity_poly.entity_id
_entity_poly.type
_entity_poly.pdbx_seq_one_letter_code
_entity_poly.pdbx_strand_id
1 'polypeptide(L)' 'RVCGNSHGLIRKYGLMCCRQCFRSNAKDIGFIKYR' A
#
# COMPACT_ATOMS: atom_id res chain seq x y z
N ARG A 1 0.95 3.47 9.76
CA ARG A 1 0.99 4.69 8.90
C ARG A 1 2.43 4.85 8.43
N VAL A 2 2.76 4.56 7.16
CA VAL A 2 4.16 4.52 6.69
C VAL A 2 4.69 5.92 6.32
N CYS A 3 3.87 6.72 5.63
CA CYS A 3 4.29 7.96 4.97
C CYS A 3 3.70 9.24 5.59
N GLY A 4 2.89 9.14 6.66
CA GLY A 4 2.18 10.28 7.28
C GLY A 4 1.15 10.99 6.38
N ASN A 5 1.15 10.72 5.07
CA ASN A 5 0.28 11.34 4.08
C ASN A 5 -1.17 10.83 4.20
N SER A 6 -2.12 11.76 4.34
CA SER A 6 -3.55 11.49 4.43
C SER A 6 -4.17 11.15 3.07
N HIS A 7 -3.52 11.55 1.98
CA HIS A 7 -4.07 11.39 0.64
C HIS A 7 -3.74 10.02 0.04
N GLY A 8 -4.75 9.36 -0.54
CA GLY A 8 -4.58 8.05 -1.19
C GLY A 8 -4.19 6.93 -0.22
N LEU A 9 -4.68 6.98 1.02
CA LEU A 9 -4.48 5.94 2.02
C LEU A 9 -5.33 4.71 1.70
N ILE A 10 -4.68 3.58 1.45
CA ILE A 10 -5.32 2.27 1.27
C ILE A 10 -5.64 1.71 2.66
N ARG A 11 -6.92 1.67 2.98
CA ARG A 11 -7.45 1.09 4.23
C ARG A 11 -8.01 -0.32 4.05
N LYS A 12 -8.14 -0.77 2.79
CA LYS A 12 -8.60 -2.12 2.47
C LYS A 12 -7.64 -3.16 3.05
N TYR A 13 -8.19 -4.25 3.56
CA TYR A 13 -7.43 -5.35 4.16
C TYR A 13 -6.54 -4.95 5.36
N GLY A 14 -6.82 -3.81 6.02
CA GLY A 14 -6.06 -3.36 7.19
C GLY A 14 -4.67 -2.78 6.90
N LEU A 15 -4.31 -2.56 5.63
CA LEU A 15 -2.94 -2.21 5.22
C LEU A 15 -2.45 -0.81 5.68
N MET A 16 -3.35 0.12 6.02
CA MET A 16 -3.07 1.48 6.53
C MET A 16 -1.85 2.18 5.86
N CYS A 17 -1.73 2.06 4.55
CA CYS A 17 -0.57 2.46 3.77
C CYS A 17 -0.99 3.35 2.59
N CYS A 18 -0.23 4.40 2.26
CA CYS A 18 -0.55 5.23 1.09
C CYS A 18 -0.25 4.48 -0.21
N ARG A 19 -0.93 4.85 -1.29
CA ARG A 19 -0.79 4.19 -2.61
C ARG A 19 0.65 4.14 -3.13
N GLN A 20 1.48 5.12 -2.79
CA GLN A 20 2.89 5.19 -3.20
C GLN A 20 3.71 4.12 -2.45
N CYS A 21 3.62 4.11 -1.11
CA CYS A 21 4.29 3.11 -0.29
C CYS A 21 3.77 1.69 -0.56
N PHE A 22 2.48 1.53 -0.84
CA PHE A 22 1.93 0.23 -1.23
C PHE A 22 2.58 -0.29 -2.51
N ARG A 23 2.83 0.57 -3.52
CA ARG A 23 3.48 0.12 -4.78
C ARG A 23 4.92 -0.33 -4.56
N SER A 24 5.68 0.35 -3.71
CA SER A 24 7.05 -0.05 -3.40
C SER A 24 7.09 -1.38 -2.65
N ASN A 25 6.18 -1.57 -1.70
CA ASN A 25 6.19 -2.73 -0.81
C ASN A 25 5.27 -3.87 -1.27
N ALA A 26 4.54 -3.71 -2.39
CA ALA A 26 3.53 -4.68 -2.84
C ALA A 26 4.13 -6.07 -3.02
N LYS A 27 5.35 -6.15 -3.57
CA LYS A 27 6.07 -7.41 -3.77
C LYS A 27 6.44 -8.07 -2.45
N ASP A 28 6.94 -7.31 -1.48
CA ASP A 28 7.34 -7.84 -0.16
C ASP A 28 6.13 -8.28 0.67
N ILE A 29 4.98 -7.63 0.49
CA ILE A 29 3.71 -8.03 1.10
C ILE A 29 3.14 -9.30 0.43
N GLY A 30 3.64 -9.69 -0.76
CA GLY A 30 3.18 -10.86 -1.50
C GLY A 30 2.07 -10.58 -2.51
N PHE A 31 1.81 -9.31 -2.85
CA PHE A 31 0.89 -8.96 -3.95
C PHE A 31 1.58 -9.13 -5.31
N ILE A 32 1.01 -9.99 -6.15
CA ILE A 32 1.44 -10.21 -7.54
C ILE A 32 0.42 -9.59 -8.49
N LYS A 33 0.93 -8.85 -9.49
CA LYS A 33 0.09 -8.27 -10.56
C LYS A 33 -0.06 -9.30 -11.68
N TYR A 34 -1.27 -9.84 -11.84
CA TYR A 34 -1.59 -10.83 -12.89
C TYR A 34 -2.08 -10.22 -14.21
N ARG A 35 -2.47 -8.93 -14.20
CA ARG A 35 -2.94 -8.16 -15.36
C ARG A 35 -2.46 -6.73 -15.25
#